data_AF-Q4G410-F1
#
_entry.id   AF-Q4G410-F1
#
_cell.length_a   1.000
_cell.length_b   1.000
_cell.length_c   1.000
_cell.angle_alpha   90.00
_cell.angle_beta   90.00
_cell.angle_gamma   90.00
#
_symmetry.space_group_name_H-M   'P 1'
#
loop_
_entity.id
_entity.type
_entity.pdbx_description
1 polymer ?
#
loop_
_entity_poly.entity_id
_entity_poly.type
_entity_poly.pdbx_seq_one_letter_code
_entity_poly.pdbx_strand_id
1 'polypeptide(L)'
;LKVLARDSFCGCSSSEILRMERIILDKLNWDLHTATPLDFLHIFHAIAVSTRPQLLFSLPKLSPSQHLAVLTKQLLHCMACNQLLQFRGSMLALAMVSLEMEKLIPNWLSLTIELLQKAQMDSSQLIHCRELVAHHLSTLQSSLPLNSVYVYRPLKHTLVTCDKGVFRLHPSSVPGPDFSKDNSKP
;
A
#
# COMPACT_ATOMS: atom_id res chain seq x y z
N LEU A 1 6.61 19.71 4.84
CA LEU A 1 7.09 19.00 6.05
C LEU A 1 6.44 19.47 7.35
N LYS A 2 6.57 20.74 7.77
CA LYS A 2 6.01 21.21 9.06
C LYS A 2 4.50 20.97 9.20
N VAL A 3 3.73 21.16 8.13
CA VAL A 3 2.28 20.87 8.09
C VAL A 3 2.02 19.37 8.26
N LEU A 4 2.70 18.52 7.48
CA LEU A 4 2.56 17.05 7.57
C LEU A 4 2.92 16.49 8.95
N ALA A 5 4.00 17.01 9.56
CA ALA A 5 4.44 16.60 10.90
C ALA A 5 3.43 17.01 11.99
N ARG A 6 2.85 18.21 11.87
CA ARG A 6 1.82 18.71 12.77
C ARG A 6 0.53 17.89 12.64
N ASP A 7 0.09 17.65 11.42
CA ASP A 7 -1.20 17.02 11.14
C ASP A 7 -1.16 15.49 11.39
N SER A 8 0.03 14.87 11.36
CA SER A 8 0.23 13.46 11.73
C SER A 8 0.39 13.21 13.23
N PHE A 9 0.61 14.25 14.05
CA PHE A 9 0.86 14.16 15.50
C PHE A 9 1.99 13.18 15.90
N CYS A 10 2.93 12.90 15.00
CA CYS A 10 3.98 11.89 15.21
C CYS A 10 5.08 12.32 16.21
N GLY A 11 5.11 13.59 16.62
CA GLY A 11 6.13 14.14 17.52
C GLY A 11 7.53 14.30 16.91
N CYS A 12 7.72 13.91 15.66
CA CYS A 12 9.02 13.99 14.98
C CYS A 12 9.37 15.44 14.59
N SER A 13 10.63 15.82 14.82
CA SER A 13 11.20 17.05 14.29
C SER A 13 11.35 16.97 12.76
N SER A 14 11.41 18.14 12.10
CA SER A 14 11.67 18.17 10.65
C SER A 14 13.00 17.49 10.27
N SER A 15 14.00 17.53 11.15
CA SER A 15 15.29 16.88 10.91
C SER A 15 15.21 15.36 10.92
N GLU A 16 14.36 14.77 11.78
CA GLU A 16 14.17 13.32 11.84
C GLU A 16 13.43 12.79 10.61
N ILE A 17 12.42 13.53 10.15
CA ILE A 17 11.67 13.17 8.94
C ILE A 17 12.59 13.24 7.72
N LEU A 18 13.39 14.31 7.58
CA LEU A 18 14.36 14.43 6.48
C LEU A 18 15.43 13.33 6.52
N ARG A 19 15.85 12.90 7.72
CA ARG A 19 16.76 11.76 7.85
C ARG A 19 16.11 10.47 7.36
N MET A 20 14.84 10.24 7.70
CA MET A 20 14.11 9.06 7.24
C MET A 20 13.85 9.10 5.73
N GLU A 21 13.49 10.26 5.19
CA GLU A 21 13.33 10.48 3.74
C GLU A 21 14.61 10.10 2.99
N ARG A 22 15.78 10.56 3.46
CA ARG A 22 17.06 10.16 2.87
C ARG A 22 17.28 8.65 2.92
N ILE A 23 17.04 8.02 4.07
CA ILE A 23 17.19 6.56 4.21
C ILE A 23 16.27 5.82 3.22
N ILE A 24 15.02 6.27 3.06
CA ILE A 24 14.08 5.67 2.11
C ILE A 24 14.58 5.85 0.67
N LEU A 25 15.03 7.05 0.30
CA LEU A 25 15.58 7.32 -1.03
C LEU A 25 16.83 6.45 -1.31
N ASP A 26 17.71 6.31 -0.33
CA ASP A 26 18.88 5.43 -0.43
C ASP A 26 18.45 3.96 -0.62
N LYS A 27 17.40 3.50 0.08
CA LYS A 27 16.84 2.14 -0.10
C LYS A 27 16.17 1.93 -1.46
N LEU A 28 15.66 3.00 -2.07
CA LEU A 28 15.12 3.00 -3.42
C LEU A 28 16.21 3.21 -4.49
N ASN A 29 17.50 3.26 -4.10
CA ASN A 29 18.62 3.60 -5.00
C ASN A 29 18.41 4.94 -5.73
N TRP A 30 17.69 5.87 -5.11
CA TRP A 30 17.27 7.15 -5.71
C TRP A 30 16.41 7.00 -6.98
N ASP A 31 15.91 5.80 -7.28
CA ASP A 31 14.98 5.57 -8.37
C ASP A 31 13.53 5.76 -7.91
N LEU A 32 12.96 6.90 -8.29
CA LEU A 32 11.56 7.26 -8.03
C LEU A 32 10.64 6.96 -9.22
N HIS A 33 11.20 6.44 -10.33
CA HIS A 33 10.47 6.18 -11.57
C HIS A 33 10.10 4.69 -11.72
N THR A 34 10.22 3.92 -10.64
CA THR A 34 9.78 2.52 -10.62
C THR A 34 8.29 2.42 -10.89
N ALA A 35 7.91 1.58 -11.86
CA ALA A 35 6.51 1.36 -12.21
C ALA A 35 5.73 0.82 -11.02
N THR A 36 4.60 1.45 -10.73
CA THR A 36 3.69 1.09 -9.64
C THR A 36 2.58 0.16 -10.14
N PRO A 37 1.88 -0.58 -9.25
CA PRO A 37 0.69 -1.33 -9.64
C PRO A 37 -0.37 -0.45 -10.33
N LEU A 38 -0.42 0.85 -10.02
CA LEU A 38 -1.34 1.80 -10.63
C LEU A 38 -1.03 2.07 -12.10
N ASP A 39 0.26 2.13 -12.46
CA ASP A 39 0.67 2.32 -13.85
C ASP A 39 0.24 1.13 -14.72
N PHE A 40 0.44 -0.09 -14.20
CA PHE A 40 -0.02 -1.30 -14.87
C PHE A 40 -1.55 -1.36 -14.95
N LEU A 41 -2.27 -0.92 -13.92
CA LEU A 41 -3.72 -0.85 -13.94
C LEU A 41 -4.22 0.06 -15.07
N HIS A 42 -3.63 1.24 -15.24
CA HIS A 42 -3.96 2.15 -16.33
C HIS A 42 -3.69 1.52 -17.70
N ILE A 43 -2.53 0.88 -17.88
CA ILE A 43 -2.15 0.23 -19.14
C ILE A 43 -3.11 -0.92 -19.48
N PHE A 44 -3.37 -1.82 -18.53
CA PHE A 44 -4.26 -2.97 -18.76
C PHE A 44 -5.70 -2.55 -18.98
N HIS A 45 -6.19 -1.52 -18.26
CA HIS A 45 -7.52 -0.98 -18.51
C HIS A 45 -7.63 -0.37 -19.91
N ALA A 46 -6.63 0.41 -20.33
CA ALA A 46 -6.58 0.98 -21.67
C ALA A 46 -6.62 -0.12 -22.75
N ILE A 47 -5.76 -1.15 -22.62
CA ILE A 47 -5.75 -2.29 -23.54
C ILE A 47 -7.10 -3.01 -23.53
N ALA A 48 -7.67 -3.29 -22.36
CA ALA A 48 -8.97 -3.95 -22.25
C ALA A 48 -10.08 -3.19 -22.99
N VAL A 49 -10.17 -1.88 -22.77
CA VAL A 49 -11.17 -1.02 -23.42
C VAL A 49 -10.93 -0.92 -24.94
N SER A 50 -9.67 -0.84 -25.38
CA SER A 50 -9.33 -0.78 -26.81
C SER A 50 -9.59 -2.10 -27.54
N THR A 51 -9.23 -3.24 -26.95
CA THR A 51 -9.45 -4.57 -27.55
C THR A 51 -10.91 -4.99 -27.50
N ARG A 52 -11.67 -4.52 -26.50
CA ARG A 52 -13.08 -4.86 -26.29
C ARG A 52 -13.93 -3.60 -26.11
N PRO A 53 -14.26 -2.88 -27.20
CA PRO A 53 -15.12 -1.70 -27.14
C PRO A 53 -16.51 -2.00 -26.56
N GLN A 54 -16.93 -3.27 -26.57
CA GLN A 54 -18.15 -3.75 -25.92
C GLN A 54 -18.22 -3.35 -24.45
N LEU A 55 -17.07 -3.25 -23.76
CA LEU A 55 -16.98 -2.77 -22.37
C LEU A 55 -17.57 -1.37 -22.18
N LEU A 56 -17.54 -0.51 -23.21
CA LEU A 56 -18.15 0.83 -23.15
C LEU A 56 -19.68 0.75 -23.07
N PHE A 57 -20.27 -0.27 -23.69
CA PHE A 57 -21.72 -0.49 -23.66
C PHE A 57 -22.15 -1.34 -22.45
N SER A 58 -21.30 -2.26 -22.00
CA SER A 58 -21.53 -3.11 -20.82
C SER A 58 -21.47 -2.35 -19.50
N LEU A 59 -21.02 -1.09 -19.50
CA LEU A 59 -20.82 -0.25 -18.33
C LEU A 59 -21.93 0.82 -18.29
N PRO A 60 -23.17 0.49 -17.87
CA PRO A 60 -24.35 1.30 -18.18
C PRO A 60 -24.47 2.52 -17.25
N LYS A 61 -23.61 2.62 -16.23
CA LYS A 61 -23.68 3.62 -15.16
C LYS A 61 -22.40 4.45 -14.98
N LEU A 62 -21.26 4.00 -15.48
CA LEU A 62 -19.97 4.67 -15.26
C LEU A 62 -19.28 4.94 -16.60
N SER A 63 -18.69 6.13 -16.73
CA SER A 63 -17.74 6.39 -17.81
C SER A 63 -16.45 5.56 -17.62
N PRO A 64 -15.65 5.34 -18.67
CA PRO A 64 -14.37 4.62 -18.54
C PRO A 64 -13.43 5.24 -17.50
N SER A 65 -13.42 6.57 -17.38
CA SER A 65 -12.62 7.29 -16.38
C SER A 65 -13.15 7.10 -14.96
N GLN A 66 -14.47 7.09 -14.77
CA GLN A 66 -15.08 6.77 -13.47
C GLN A 66 -14.79 5.32 -13.08
N HIS A 67 -14.87 4.39 -14.04
CA HIS A 67 -14.55 2.99 -13.80
C HIS A 67 -13.09 2.81 -13.39
N LEU A 68 -12.18 3.50 -14.07
CA LEU A 68 -10.77 3.52 -13.69
C LEU A 68 -10.57 4.10 -12.28
N ALA A 69 -11.27 5.17 -11.91
CA ALA A 69 -11.19 5.74 -10.56
C ALA A 69 -11.65 4.76 -9.47
N VAL A 70 -12.71 3.97 -9.71
CA VAL A 70 -13.17 2.92 -8.79
C VAL A 70 -12.12 1.83 -8.65
N LEU A 71 -11.57 1.35 -9.77
CA LEU A 71 -10.50 0.36 -9.80
C LEU A 71 -9.24 0.85 -9.06
N THR A 72 -8.84 2.11 -9.29
CA THR A 72 -7.72 2.74 -8.59
C THR A 72 -7.97 2.78 -7.09
N LYS A 73 -9.18 3.15 -6.66
CA LYS A 73 -9.53 3.13 -5.23
C LYS A 73 -9.39 1.73 -4.66
N GLN A 74 -9.96 0.71 -5.32
CA GLN A 74 -9.87 -0.67 -4.85
C GLN A 74 -8.41 -1.17 -4.80
N LEU A 75 -7.60 -0.87 -5.82
CA LEU A 75 -6.19 -1.21 -5.87
C LEU A 75 -5.42 -0.61 -4.69
N LEU A 76 -5.68 0.66 -4.34
CA LEU A 76 -5.06 1.29 -3.17
C LEU A 76 -5.43 0.59 -1.86
N HIS A 77 -6.66 0.07 -1.74
CA HIS A 77 -7.05 -0.73 -0.57
C HIS A 77 -6.36 -2.11 -0.55
N CYS A 78 -6.12 -2.70 -1.72
CA CYS A 78 -5.34 -3.91 -1.86
C CYS A 78 -3.86 -3.70 -1.49
N MET A 79 -3.28 -2.56 -1.85
CA MET A 79 -1.89 -2.21 -1.50
C MET A 79 -1.70 -1.97 0.01
N ALA A 80 -2.76 -1.77 0.77
CA ALA A 80 -2.71 -1.74 2.23
C ALA A 80 -2.62 -3.15 2.86
N CYS A 81 -2.77 -4.22 2.08
CA CYS A 81 -2.71 -5.60 2.55
C CYS A 81 -1.34 -6.23 2.28
N ASN A 82 -0.62 -6.61 3.33
CA ASN A 82 0.73 -7.19 3.22
C ASN A 82 0.76 -8.51 2.43
N GLN A 83 -0.31 -9.31 2.46
CA GLN A 83 -0.37 -10.55 1.66
C GLN A 83 -0.35 -10.26 0.16
N LEU A 84 -0.99 -9.15 -0.26
CA LEU A 84 -1.05 -8.73 -1.66
C LEU A 84 0.23 -8.02 -2.12
N LEU A 85 0.99 -7.42 -1.20
CA LEU A 85 2.28 -6.79 -1.50
C LEU A 85 3.40 -7.79 -1.89
N GLN A 86 3.18 -9.09 -1.69
CA GLN A 86 4.15 -10.13 -2.09
C GLN A 86 4.17 -10.34 -3.62
N PHE A 87 3.10 -9.96 -4.32
CA PHE A 87 3.02 -10.09 -5.76
C PHE A 87 3.69 -8.90 -6.46
N ARG A 88 4.12 -9.13 -7.71
CA ARG A 88 4.53 -8.03 -8.60
C ARG A 88 3.36 -7.08 -8.81
N GLY A 89 3.64 -5.78 -8.93
CA GLY A 89 2.60 -4.78 -9.14
C GLY A 89 1.74 -5.02 -10.40
N SER A 90 2.35 -5.50 -11.48
CA SER A 90 1.65 -5.93 -12.69
C SER A 90 0.69 -7.10 -12.43
N MET A 91 1.04 -8.01 -11.54
CA MET A 91 0.23 -9.17 -11.19
C MET A 91 -1.01 -8.79 -10.38
N LEU A 92 -0.81 -7.91 -9.40
CA LEU A 92 -1.92 -7.34 -8.64
C LEU A 92 -2.88 -6.55 -9.54
N ALA A 93 -2.33 -5.74 -10.46
CA ALA A 93 -3.12 -4.98 -11.41
C ALA A 93 -3.91 -5.88 -12.37
N LEU A 94 -3.29 -6.92 -12.92
CA LEU A 94 -3.97 -7.87 -13.80
C LEU A 94 -5.05 -8.67 -13.06
N ALA A 95 -4.77 -9.09 -11.81
CA ALA A 95 -5.76 -9.76 -10.97
C ALA A 95 -6.98 -8.86 -10.74
N MET A 96 -6.78 -7.60 -10.37
CA MET A 96 -7.83 -6.59 -10.24
C MET A 96 -8.65 -6.42 -11.53
N VAL A 97 -7.99 -6.18 -12.66
CA VAL A 97 -8.66 -6.00 -13.96
C VAL A 97 -9.45 -7.24 -14.34
N SER A 98 -8.87 -8.43 -14.18
CA SER A 98 -9.53 -9.69 -14.55
C SER A 98 -10.79 -9.97 -13.72
N LEU A 99 -10.83 -9.59 -12.44
CA LEU A 99 -12.02 -9.70 -11.59
C LEU A 99 -13.13 -8.73 -12.02
N GLU A 100 -12.78 -7.52 -12.46
CA GLU A 100 -13.78 -6.59 -12.98
C GLU A 100 -14.27 -6.98 -14.38
N MET A 101 -13.38 -7.45 -15.26
CA MET A 101 -13.77 -7.91 -16.60
C MET A 101 -14.71 -9.11 -16.54
N GLU A 102 -14.53 -10.02 -15.57
CA GLU A 102 -15.40 -11.17 -15.34
C GLU A 102 -16.86 -10.77 -15.09
N LYS A 103 -17.11 -9.61 -14.47
CA LYS A 103 -18.46 -9.08 -14.22
C LYS A 103 -19.08 -8.42 -15.45
N LEU A 104 -18.26 -7.93 -16.37
CA LEU A 104 -18.71 -7.06 -17.47
C LEU A 104 -18.91 -7.80 -18.78
N ILE A 105 -18.10 -8.82 -19.08
CA ILE A 105 -18.09 -9.46 -20.41
C ILE A 105 -17.92 -10.99 -20.34
N PRO A 106 -18.57 -11.75 -21.25
CA PRO A 106 -18.49 -13.21 -21.26
C PRO A 106 -17.10 -13.75 -21.66
N ASN A 107 -16.36 -13.04 -22.51
CA ASN A 107 -15.04 -13.47 -23.01
C ASN A 107 -13.86 -12.98 -22.15
N TRP A 108 -14.10 -12.68 -20.87
CA TRP A 108 -13.10 -12.10 -19.97
C TRP A 108 -11.81 -12.94 -19.92
N LEU A 109 -11.91 -14.28 -19.90
CA LEU A 109 -10.76 -15.17 -19.74
C LEU A 109 -9.76 -15.03 -20.91
N SER A 110 -10.24 -14.96 -22.15
CA SER A 110 -9.35 -14.80 -23.31
C SER A 110 -8.56 -13.48 -23.26
N LEU A 111 -9.19 -12.40 -22.77
CA LEU A 111 -8.51 -11.12 -22.59
C LEU A 111 -7.46 -11.21 -21.47
N THR A 112 -7.81 -11.85 -20.36
CA THR A 112 -6.87 -12.09 -19.26
C THR A 112 -5.66 -12.89 -19.73
N ILE A 113 -5.86 -13.95 -20.52
CA ILE A 113 -4.78 -14.75 -21.09
C ILE A 113 -3.91 -13.91 -22.04
N GLU A 114 -4.52 -13.11 -22.90
CA GLU A 114 -3.78 -12.22 -23.81
C GLU A 114 -2.91 -11.22 -23.02
N LEU A 115 -3.46 -10.59 -21.99
CA LEU A 115 -2.73 -9.67 -21.12
C LEU A 115 -1.61 -10.37 -20.34
N LEU A 116 -1.88 -11.58 -19.82
CA LEU A 116 -0.90 -12.41 -19.12
C LEU A 116 0.29 -12.75 -20.04
N GLN A 117 0.01 -13.14 -21.28
CA GLN A 117 1.03 -13.45 -22.30
C GLN A 117 1.84 -12.19 -22.67
N LYS A 118 1.18 -11.05 -22.91
CA LYS A 118 1.86 -9.79 -23.20
C LYS A 118 2.76 -9.32 -22.05
N ALA A 119 2.33 -9.56 -20.81
CA ALA A 119 3.09 -9.20 -19.61
C ALA A 119 4.13 -10.27 -19.20
N GLN A 120 4.21 -11.41 -19.90
CA GLN A 120 5.11 -12.52 -19.61
C GLN A 120 5.03 -13.01 -18.16
N MET A 121 3.81 -13.25 -17.69
CA MET A 121 3.53 -13.61 -16.31
C MET A 121 3.06 -15.07 -16.18
N ASP A 122 3.27 -15.64 -15.00
CA ASP A 122 2.83 -17.00 -14.69
C ASP A 122 1.34 -17.06 -14.34
N SER A 123 0.63 -18.05 -14.91
CA SER A 123 -0.80 -18.24 -14.71
C SER A 123 -1.13 -18.75 -13.30
N SER A 124 -0.27 -19.58 -12.70
CA SER A 124 -0.50 -20.10 -11.35
C SER A 124 -0.49 -18.99 -10.31
N GLN A 125 0.47 -18.07 -10.44
CA GLN A 125 0.56 -16.87 -9.61
C GLN A 125 -0.62 -15.92 -9.81
N LEU A 126 -1.14 -15.80 -11.05
CA LEU A 126 -2.33 -15.01 -11.32
C LEU A 126 -3.56 -15.59 -10.60
N ILE A 127 -3.78 -16.90 -10.66
CA ILE A 127 -4.92 -17.55 -9.98
C ILE A 127 -4.88 -17.25 -8.48
N HIS A 128 -3.72 -17.47 -7.85
CA HIS A 128 -3.55 -17.21 -6.43
C HIS A 128 -3.76 -15.73 -6.07
N CYS A 129 -3.21 -14.82 -6.86
CA CYS A 129 -3.38 -13.38 -6.65
C CYS A 129 -4.86 -12.97 -6.78
N ARG A 130 -5.57 -13.49 -7.79
CA ARG A 130 -7.01 -13.21 -7.99
C ARG A 130 -7.85 -13.66 -6.80
N GLU A 131 -7.60 -14.86 -6.28
CA GLU A 131 -8.32 -15.38 -5.11
C GLU A 131 -8.13 -14.48 -3.88
N LEU A 132 -6.88 -14.09 -3.59
CA LEU A 132 -6.58 -13.21 -2.47
C LEU A 132 -7.19 -11.82 -2.63
N VAL A 133 -7.17 -11.25 -3.84
CA VAL A 133 -7.81 -9.96 -4.14
C VAL A 133 -9.33 -10.07 -3.97
N ALA A 134 -9.96 -11.12 -4.51
CA ALA A 134 -11.39 -11.33 -4.39
C ALA A 134 -11.83 -11.47 -2.92
N HIS A 135 -11.06 -12.22 -2.12
CA HIS A 135 -11.29 -12.34 -0.68
C HIS A 135 -11.10 -11.01 0.05
N HIS A 136 -10.03 -10.26 -0.24
CA HIS A 136 -9.79 -8.96 0.39
C HIS A 136 -10.90 -7.96 0.08
N LEU A 137 -11.34 -7.86 -1.17
CA LEU A 137 -12.40 -6.95 -1.58
C LEU A 137 -13.78 -7.34 -0.98
N SER A 138 -14.08 -8.64 -0.86
CA SER A 138 -15.33 -9.08 -0.23
C SER A 138 -15.36 -8.78 1.27
N THR A 139 -14.24 -8.97 1.98
CA THR A 139 -14.15 -8.62 3.41
C THR A 139 -14.32 -7.12 3.66
N LEU A 140 -13.79 -6.27 2.76
CA LEU A 140 -13.99 -4.83 2.82
C LEU A 140 -15.47 -4.46 2.66
N GLN A 141 -16.16 -5.10 1.71
CA GLN A 141 -17.59 -4.88 1.48
C GLN A 141 -18.46 -5.38 2.66
N SER A 142 -18.10 -6.49 3.29
CA SER A 142 -18.84 -7.02 4.44
C SER A 142 -18.58 -6.26 5.74
N SER A 143 -17.40 -5.63 5.88
CA SER A 143 -17.04 -4.83 7.05
C SER A 143 -17.76 -3.49 7.16
N LEU A 144 -18.46 -3.06 6.10
CA LEU A 144 -19.31 -1.88 6.10
C LEU A 144 -20.74 -2.32 6.46
N PRO A 145 -21.23 -2.10 7.70
CA PRO A 145 -22.61 -2.43 7.98
C PRO A 145 -23.51 -1.52 7.14
N LEU A 146 -24.53 -2.12 6.51
CA LEU A 146 -25.52 -1.47 5.61
C LEU A 146 -26.20 -0.23 6.22
N ASN A 147 -26.04 0.03 7.52
CA ASN A 147 -26.56 1.19 8.26
C ASN A 147 -25.52 1.76 9.24
N SER A 148 -24.32 2.14 8.79
CA SER A 148 -23.36 2.83 9.66
C SER A 148 -23.71 4.33 9.80
N VAL A 149 -24.16 4.72 11.00
CA VAL A 149 -24.21 6.14 11.40
C VAL A 149 -22.78 6.54 11.78
N TYR A 150 -22.15 7.42 11.01
CA TYR A 150 -20.87 8.02 11.39
C TYR A 150 -21.08 8.95 12.58
N VAL A 151 -20.81 8.45 13.78
CA VAL A 151 -20.72 9.30 14.97
C VAL A 151 -19.38 10.04 14.90
N TYR A 152 -19.42 11.27 14.36
CA TYR A 152 -18.31 12.20 14.47
C TYR A 152 -18.05 12.46 15.97
N ARG A 153 -16.96 11.91 16.51
CA ARG A 153 -16.40 12.35 17.78
C ARG A 153 -15.33 13.40 17.48
N PRO A 154 -15.60 14.68 17.72
CA PRO A 154 -14.53 15.67 17.73
C PRO A 154 -13.50 15.24 18.77
N LEU A 155 -12.22 15.28 18.42
CA LEU A 155 -11.13 15.12 19.38
C LEU A 155 -11.31 16.19 20.47
N LYS A 156 -11.82 15.80 21.64
CA LYS A 156 -11.76 16.68 22.81
C LYS A 156 -10.30 16.69 23.25
N HIS A 157 -9.65 17.83 23.06
CA HIS A 157 -8.29 18.09 23.54
C HIS A 157 -8.26 17.97 25.06
N THR A 158 -7.89 16.81 25.56
CA THR A 158 -7.27 16.72 26.89
C THR A 158 -5.77 16.71 26.63
N LEU A 159 -5.16 17.88 26.77
CA LEU A 159 -3.71 18.02 26.83
C LEU A 159 -3.22 17.17 28.01
N VAL A 160 -2.82 15.92 27.75
CA VAL A 160 -1.88 15.26 28.63
C VAL A 160 -0.54 15.91 28.34
N THR A 161 -0.13 16.82 29.22
CA THR A 161 1.26 17.24 29.30
C THR A 161 2.11 15.99 29.44
N CYS A 162 2.87 15.63 28.40
CA CYS A 162 3.98 14.71 28.55
C CYS A 162 4.91 15.33 29.60
N ASP A 163 4.84 14.79 30.81
CA ASP A 163 5.82 15.10 31.83
C ASP A 163 7.19 14.77 31.23
N LYS A 164 8.12 15.74 31.26
CA LYS A 164 9.48 15.54 30.78
C LYS A 164 10.05 14.41 31.63
N GLY A 165 10.07 13.20 31.07
CA GLY A 165 10.72 12.05 31.68
C GLY A 165 12.16 12.42 31.97
N VAL A 166 12.45 12.68 33.24
CA VAL A 166 13.81 12.78 33.76
C VAL A 166 14.42 11.40 33.52
N PHE A 167 15.39 11.32 32.61
CA PHE A 167 16.23 10.14 32.48
C PHE A 167 16.98 9.93 33.80
N ARG A 168 16.42 9.11 34.69
CA ARG A 168 17.19 8.52 35.77
C ARG A 168 18.09 7.45 35.16
N LEU A 169 19.35 7.79 34.97
CA LEU A 169 20.43 6.83 34.80
C LEU A 169 20.42 5.89 36.01
N HIS A 170 19.94 4.67 35.82
CA HIS A 170 20.20 3.58 36.75
C HIS A 170 21.60 3.03 36.46
N PRO A 171 22.50 2.93 37.46
CA PRO A 171 23.75 2.22 37.29
C PRO A 171 23.47 0.72 37.14
N SER A 172 23.94 0.15 36.04
CA SER A 172 23.90 -1.28 35.73
C SER A 172 24.71 -2.08 36.74
N SER A 173 24.11 -3.12 37.32
CA SER A 173 24.75 -4.09 38.22
C SER A 173 25.30 -5.30 37.44
N VAL A 174 26.26 -5.06 36.54
CA VAL A 174 27.00 -6.13 35.87
C VAL A 174 28.48 -6.00 36.23
N PRO A 175 29.11 -7.02 36.83
CA PRO A 175 30.55 -7.02 37.07
C PRO A 175 31.27 -7.07 35.71
N GLY A 176 31.99 -6.01 35.38
CA GLY A 176 32.93 -5.99 34.25
C GLY A 176 34.24 -6.72 34.61
N PRO A 177 35.04 -7.13 33.62
CA PRO A 177 36.27 -7.89 33.85
C PRO A 177 37.39 -6.98 34.39
N ASP A 178 38.22 -7.54 35.28
CA ASP A 178 39.36 -6.88 35.91
C ASP A 178 40.43 -6.48 34.88
N PHE A 179 40.75 -5.19 34.84
CA PHE A 179 41.95 -4.68 34.18
C PHE A 179 43.02 -4.35 35.22
N SER A 180 44.14 -5.06 35.15
CA SER A 180 45.34 -4.91 35.96
C SER A 180 45.93 -3.50 35.85
N LYS A 181 46.18 -2.87 37.00
CA LYS A 181 46.98 -1.65 37.17
C LYS A 181 48.44 -1.93 36.83
N ASP A 182 48.99 -1.20 35.86
CA ASP A 182 50.43 -1.02 35.75
C ASP A 182 50.78 0.42 36.16
N ASN A 183 51.51 0.54 37.26
CA ASN A 183 51.98 1.79 37.83
C ASN A 183 53.39 2.04 37.30
N SER A 184 53.55 3.08 36.49
CA SER A 184 54.87 3.67 36.24
C SER A 184 54.71 5.16 36.01
N LYS A 185 55.11 5.96 36.99
CA LYS A 185 55.60 7.31 36.77
C LYS A 185 57.04 7.37 37.33
N PRO A 186 57.92 8.18 36.72
CA PRO A 186 59.29 8.34 37.19
C PRO A 186 59.36 9.05 38.54
#